data_AF-A0A534EEZ5-F1
#
_entry.id   AF-A0A534EEZ5-F1
#
_cell.length_a   1.000
_cell.length_b   1.000
_cell.length_c   1.000
_cell.angle_alpha   90.00
_cell.angle_beta   90.00
_cell.angle_gamma   90.00
#
_symmetry.space_group_name_H-M   'P 1'
#
loop_
_entity.id
_entity.type
_entity.pdbx_description
1 polymer ?
#
loop_
_entity_poly.entity_id
_entity_poly.type
_entity_poly.pdbx_seq_one_letter_code
_entity_poly.pdbx_strand_id
1 'polypeptide(L)'
;MSPLQKLTAAVIAVLLIAAAYGVWVTEPSATAPARASKGKPALPASSAMPVIDQETFRTARRLERLATTADELPLAHSAVQIADHELDLAFAGALRHVEAHPPQLSPEAQQMQQRLESSQKQLEADTEQVKRLTAALEKASDAEKPAIQDRLELAQSQMELEKDEVQEAGEDLLQAGGNLHQRIQMMQQEHEATMRNVAAAPAPAASPLATLRGLVGQVRRWLVLRGKRREIAAAERRAADSAAQLAAERAQIAADLAVSKQSVPHLAARHSGITGAPGVTPT
;
A
#
# COMPACT_ATOMS: atom_id res chain seq x y z
N MET A 1 -62.77 10.85 -28.00
CA MET A 1 -61.55 10.02 -28.05
C MET A 1 -61.95 8.64 -28.53
N SER A 2 -61.46 8.23 -29.69
CA SER A 2 -61.82 6.93 -30.26
C SER A 2 -61.37 5.79 -29.33
N PRO A 3 -62.10 4.66 -29.29
CA PRO A 3 -61.75 3.53 -28.41
C PRO A 3 -60.33 3.04 -28.67
N LEU A 4 -59.84 3.19 -29.90
CA LEU A 4 -58.48 2.85 -30.31
C LEU A 4 -57.40 3.72 -29.64
N GLN A 5 -57.67 5.01 -29.42
CA GLN A 5 -56.74 5.92 -28.70
C GLN A 5 -56.67 5.61 -27.21
N LYS A 6 -57.78 5.15 -26.60
CA LYS A 6 -57.79 4.74 -25.20
C LYS A 6 -57.00 3.44 -25.01
N LEU A 7 -57.07 2.53 -25.99
CA LEU A 7 -56.37 1.26 -25.97
C LEU A 7 -54.86 1.46 -26.18
N THR A 8 -54.43 2.33 -27.08
CA THR A 8 -53.00 2.67 -27.23
C THR A 8 -52.43 3.39 -26.01
N ALA A 9 -53.18 4.32 -25.42
CA ALA A 9 -52.76 4.99 -24.18
C ALA A 9 -52.62 4.01 -22.99
N ALA A 10 -53.55 3.05 -22.86
CA ALA A 10 -53.49 2.02 -21.84
C ALA A 10 -52.28 1.09 -22.03
N VAL A 11 -51.99 0.68 -23.27
CA VAL A 11 -50.82 -0.16 -23.59
C VAL A 11 -49.53 0.58 -23.26
N ILE A 12 -49.40 1.86 -23.62
CA ILE A 12 -48.21 2.67 -23.30
C ILE A 12 -48.06 2.84 -21.78
N ALA A 13 -49.15 3.05 -21.04
CA ALA A 13 -49.11 3.16 -19.59
C ALA A 13 -48.64 1.86 -18.93
N VAL A 14 -49.13 0.71 -19.38
CA VAL A 14 -48.69 -0.61 -18.89
C VAL A 14 -47.22 -0.85 -19.23
N LEU A 15 -46.76 -0.46 -20.43
CA LEU A 15 -45.37 -0.61 -20.84
C LEU A 15 -44.43 0.30 -20.02
N LEU A 16 -44.88 1.51 -19.66
CA LEU A 16 -44.14 2.40 -18.76
C LEU A 16 -44.07 1.85 -17.33
N ILE A 17 -45.16 1.27 -16.82
CA ILE A 17 -45.17 0.63 -15.50
C ILE A 17 -44.26 -0.61 -15.51
N ALA A 18 -44.30 -1.42 -16.58
CA ALA A 18 -43.43 -2.58 -16.74
C ALA A 18 -41.95 -2.19 -16.89
N ALA A 19 -41.64 -1.08 -17.56
CA ALA A 19 -40.27 -0.55 -17.64
C ALA A 19 -39.81 0.03 -16.29
N ALA A 20 -40.67 0.78 -15.59
CA ALA A 20 -40.38 1.29 -14.25
C ALA A 20 -40.17 0.14 -13.25
N TYR A 21 -41.00 -0.89 -13.33
CA TYR A 21 -40.90 -2.11 -12.54
C TYR A 21 -39.65 -2.91 -12.94
N GLY A 22 -39.33 -3.01 -14.23
CA GLY A 22 -38.10 -3.62 -14.72
C GLY A 22 -36.85 -2.90 -14.22
N VAL A 23 -36.85 -1.57 -14.11
CA VAL A 23 -35.73 -0.78 -13.53
C VAL A 23 -35.66 -0.90 -11.99
N TRP A 24 -36.77 -1.26 -11.35
CA TRP A 24 -36.83 -1.50 -9.91
C TRP A 24 -36.47 -2.95 -9.54
N VAL A 25 -36.78 -3.91 -10.41
CA VAL A 25 -36.47 -5.35 -10.26
C VAL A 25 -35.11 -5.71 -10.83
N THR A 26 -34.61 -4.98 -11.85
CA THR A 26 -33.19 -4.98 -12.23
C THR A 26 -32.38 -4.09 -11.29
N GLU A 27 -32.73 -4.08 -10.00
CA GLU A 27 -31.67 -4.04 -9.01
C GLU A 27 -30.93 -5.36 -9.18
N PRO A 28 -29.70 -5.38 -9.75
CA PRO A 28 -28.87 -6.55 -9.56
C PRO A 28 -28.86 -6.77 -8.05
N SER A 29 -29.43 -7.91 -7.63
CA SER A 29 -29.34 -8.36 -6.26
C SER A 29 -27.93 -8.08 -5.80
N ALA A 30 -27.82 -7.34 -4.69
CA ALA A 30 -26.59 -7.00 -4.01
C ALA A 30 -25.97 -8.25 -3.38
N THR A 31 -25.76 -9.25 -4.22
CA THR A 31 -25.02 -10.48 -4.04
C THR A 31 -24.24 -10.71 -5.35
N ALA A 32 -23.62 -9.66 -5.89
CA ALA A 32 -22.27 -9.88 -6.38
C ALA A 32 -21.48 -10.13 -5.09
N PRO A 33 -21.01 -11.37 -4.82
CA PRO A 33 -20.09 -11.54 -3.73
C PRO A 33 -18.96 -10.56 -4.06
N ALA A 34 -18.58 -9.77 -3.06
CA ALA A 34 -17.23 -9.26 -3.05
C ALA A 34 -16.36 -10.43 -3.55
N ARG A 35 -15.55 -10.19 -4.59
CA ARG A 35 -14.26 -10.88 -4.64
C ARG A 35 -13.48 -10.41 -3.41
N ALA A 36 -13.97 -10.77 -2.22
CA ALA A 36 -13.14 -11.29 -1.17
C ALA A 36 -12.42 -12.42 -1.89
N SER A 37 -11.17 -12.14 -2.26
CA SER A 37 -10.16 -13.16 -2.14
C SER A 37 -10.45 -13.85 -0.81
N LYS A 38 -11.08 -15.02 -0.87
CA LYS A 38 -10.98 -16.02 0.18
C LYS A 38 -9.50 -16.41 0.19
N GLY A 39 -8.68 -15.52 0.75
CA GLY A 39 -7.40 -15.87 1.29
C GLY A 39 -7.69 -16.95 2.31
N LYS A 40 -7.05 -18.09 2.10
CA LYS A 40 -6.91 -19.18 3.06
C LYS A 40 -6.70 -18.59 4.47
N PRO A 41 -7.17 -19.25 5.55
CA PRO A 41 -6.82 -18.81 6.90
C PRO A 41 -5.31 -18.64 6.95
N ALA A 42 -4.86 -17.40 7.04
CA ALA A 42 -3.46 -17.10 7.11
C ALA A 42 -3.00 -17.69 8.44
N LEU A 43 -2.11 -18.68 8.32
CA LEU A 43 -1.27 -19.14 9.40
C LEU A 43 -0.69 -17.93 10.15
N PRO A 44 -0.40 -18.06 11.46
CA PRO A 44 0.04 -16.95 12.30
C PRO A 44 1.07 -16.09 11.57
N ALA A 45 0.71 -14.83 11.36
CA ALA A 45 1.48 -13.85 10.61
C ALA A 45 2.75 -13.49 11.39
N SER A 46 3.74 -14.36 11.30
CA SER A 46 5.13 -14.01 11.44
C SER A 46 5.67 -13.99 10.02
N SER A 47 6.09 -12.82 9.52
CA SER A 47 6.76 -12.57 8.21
C SER A 47 5.91 -12.09 7.02
N ALA A 48 4.66 -11.64 7.19
CA ALA A 48 3.91 -11.00 6.11
C ALA A 48 3.88 -9.48 6.30
N MET A 49 4.13 -8.70 5.23
CA MET A 49 4.16 -7.24 5.26
C MET A 49 2.99 -6.65 6.06
N PRO A 50 3.21 -5.56 6.82
CA PRO A 50 2.13 -4.78 7.41
C PRO A 50 1.11 -4.42 6.33
N VAL A 51 -0.16 -4.74 6.56
CA VAL A 51 -1.25 -4.47 5.60
C VAL A 51 -1.49 -2.97 5.57
N ILE A 52 -1.02 -2.30 4.52
CA ILE A 52 -1.25 -0.86 4.30
C ILE A 52 -2.53 -0.70 3.46
N ASP A 53 -3.59 -0.14 4.06
CA ASP A 53 -4.87 0.05 3.38
C ASP A 53 -4.91 1.35 2.54
N GLN A 54 -4.55 1.21 1.27
CA GLN A 54 -4.65 2.32 0.29
C GLN A 54 -6.08 2.52 -0.24
N GLU A 55 -7.02 1.60 0.02
CA GLU A 55 -8.34 1.62 -0.59
C GLU A 55 -9.25 2.67 0.05
N THR A 56 -9.05 2.94 1.34
CA THR A 56 -9.77 3.99 2.07
C THR A 56 -9.48 5.37 1.47
N PHE A 57 -8.21 5.66 1.19
CA PHE A 57 -7.79 6.89 0.50
C PHE A 57 -8.37 7.01 -0.91
N ARG A 58 -8.31 5.93 -1.71
CA ARG A 58 -8.91 5.90 -3.07
C ARG A 58 -10.41 6.17 -3.05
N THR A 59 -11.09 5.65 -2.03
CA THR A 59 -12.54 5.85 -1.84
C THR A 59 -12.85 7.31 -1.50
N ALA A 60 -12.13 7.91 -0.56
CA ALA A 60 -12.27 9.33 -0.21
C ALA A 60 -12.07 10.24 -1.43
N ARG A 61 -11.03 9.95 -2.24
CA ARG A 61 -10.74 10.68 -3.49
C ARG A 61 -11.83 10.53 -4.54
N ARG A 62 -12.46 9.36 -4.63
CA ARG A 62 -13.60 9.16 -5.54
C ARG A 62 -14.79 10.01 -5.10
N LEU A 63 -15.06 10.09 -3.80
CA LEU A 63 -16.13 10.91 -3.23
C LEU A 63 -15.88 12.40 -3.44
N GLU A 64 -14.64 12.87 -3.32
CA GLU A 64 -14.24 14.26 -3.62
C GLU A 64 -14.60 14.66 -5.05
N ARG A 65 -14.38 13.79 -6.05
CA ARG A 65 -14.74 14.07 -7.44
C ARG A 65 -16.25 14.13 -7.69
N LEU A 66 -17.05 13.59 -6.79
CA LEU A 66 -18.51 13.64 -6.85
C LEU A 66 -19.08 14.85 -6.12
N ALA A 67 -18.32 15.46 -5.21
CA ALA A 67 -18.74 16.65 -4.48
C ALA A 67 -18.87 17.82 -5.45
N THR A 68 -20.08 18.37 -5.56
CA THR A 68 -20.39 19.44 -6.51
C THR A 68 -21.06 20.64 -5.87
N THR A 69 -21.49 20.52 -4.60
CA THR A 69 -22.12 21.61 -3.85
C THR A 69 -21.12 22.23 -2.88
N ALA A 70 -21.37 23.50 -2.52
CA ALA A 70 -20.50 24.25 -1.59
C ALA A 70 -20.42 23.61 -0.20
N ASP A 71 -21.47 22.89 0.21
CA ASP A 71 -21.51 22.18 1.51
C ASP A 71 -20.82 20.81 1.45
N GLU A 72 -20.83 20.14 0.28
CA GLU A 72 -20.17 18.83 0.09
C GLU A 72 -18.64 18.94 -0.03
N LEU A 73 -18.15 20.02 -0.66
CA LEU A 73 -16.73 20.25 -0.90
C LEU A 73 -15.86 20.23 0.38
N PRO A 74 -16.19 20.96 1.47
CA PRO A 74 -15.36 20.94 2.68
C PRO A 74 -15.36 19.57 3.37
N LEU A 75 -16.47 18.82 3.32
CA LEU A 75 -16.59 17.48 3.89
C LEU A 75 -15.80 16.44 3.10
N ALA A 76 -15.82 16.54 1.77
CA ALA A 76 -15.06 15.63 0.94
C ALA A 76 -13.56 15.91 1.03
N HIS A 77 -13.17 17.19 1.13
CA HIS A 77 -11.79 17.58 1.33
C HIS A 77 -11.25 17.12 2.69
N SER A 78 -12.03 17.27 3.77
CA SER A 78 -11.63 16.76 5.09
C SER A 78 -11.52 15.24 5.11
N ALA A 79 -12.42 14.51 4.43
CA ALA A 79 -12.32 13.06 4.31
C ALA A 79 -11.04 12.61 3.61
N VAL A 80 -10.60 13.34 2.57
CA VAL A 80 -9.31 13.07 1.89
C VAL A 80 -8.14 13.35 2.82
N GLN A 81 -8.13 14.48 3.54
CA GLN A 81 -7.05 14.81 4.49
C GLN A 81 -6.94 13.78 5.62
N ILE A 82 -8.07 13.31 6.16
CA ILE A 82 -8.08 12.29 7.21
C ILE A 82 -7.52 10.98 6.66
N ALA A 83 -7.98 10.54 5.49
CA ALA A 83 -7.50 9.31 4.88
C ALA A 83 -6.01 9.36 4.50
N ASP A 84 -5.51 10.53 4.11
CA ASP A 84 -4.08 10.79 3.86
C ASP A 84 -3.26 10.62 5.14
N HIS A 85 -3.70 11.27 6.23
CA HIS A 85 -3.03 11.17 7.52
C HIS A 85 -3.05 9.75 8.10
N GLU A 86 -4.16 9.02 7.95
CA GLU A 86 -4.24 7.62 8.36
C GLU A 86 -3.29 6.73 7.55
N LEU A 87 -3.15 6.99 6.24
CA LEU A 87 -2.24 6.27 5.38
C LEU A 87 -0.77 6.52 5.76
N ASP A 88 -0.40 7.77 6.06
CA ASP A 88 0.94 8.12 6.56
C ASP A 88 1.25 7.43 7.89
N LEU A 89 0.29 7.40 8.82
CA LEU A 89 0.43 6.68 10.09
C LEU A 89 0.60 5.17 9.85
N ALA A 90 -0.12 4.59 8.89
CA ALA A 90 0.03 3.19 8.52
C ALA A 90 1.40 2.90 7.92
N PHE A 91 1.94 3.79 7.07
CA PHE A 91 3.30 3.67 6.55
C PHE A 91 4.36 3.75 7.67
N ALA A 92 4.23 4.72 8.58
CA ALA A 92 5.14 4.86 9.72
C ALA A 92 5.08 3.64 10.66
N GLY A 93 3.88 3.13 10.93
CA GLY A 93 3.66 1.91 11.70
C GLY A 93 4.25 0.68 11.03
N ALA A 94 4.10 0.57 9.71
CA ALA A 94 4.66 -0.51 8.92
C ALA A 94 6.18 -0.53 8.96
N LEU A 95 6.82 0.64 8.83
CA LEU A 95 8.27 0.78 8.91
C LEU A 95 8.81 0.31 10.25
N ARG A 96 8.18 0.77 11.33
CA ARG A 96 8.55 0.38 12.70
C ARG A 96 8.33 -1.12 12.95
N HIS A 97 7.31 -1.71 12.33
CA HIS A 97 7.06 -3.16 12.44
C HIS A 97 8.15 -3.98 11.75
N VAL A 98 8.60 -3.54 10.57
CA VAL A 98 9.73 -4.16 9.84
C VAL A 98 11.04 -4.03 10.61
N GLU A 99 11.29 -2.88 11.23
CA GLU A 99 12.46 -2.68 12.11
C GLU A 99 12.43 -3.60 13.34
N ALA A 100 11.25 -3.79 13.95
CA ALA A 100 11.08 -4.67 15.10
C ALA A 100 11.10 -6.18 14.73
N HIS A 101 10.76 -6.53 13.49
CA HIS A 101 10.69 -7.92 13.01
C HIS A 101 11.40 -8.04 11.65
N PRO A 102 12.73 -8.11 11.63
CA PRO A 102 13.47 -8.26 10.38
C PRO A 102 13.03 -9.55 9.67
N PRO A 103 12.64 -9.47 8.38
CA PRO A 103 12.15 -10.63 7.65
C PRO A 103 13.25 -11.69 7.54
N GLN A 104 12.88 -12.96 7.70
CA GLN A 104 13.77 -14.04 7.32
C GLN A 104 13.89 -14.04 5.80
N LEU A 105 15.06 -13.65 5.29
CA LEU A 105 15.34 -13.56 3.87
C LEU A 105 15.12 -14.92 3.21
N SER A 106 14.39 -14.91 2.09
CA SER A 106 14.26 -16.09 1.24
C SER A 106 15.66 -16.55 0.78
N PRO A 107 15.87 -17.84 0.49
CA PRO A 107 17.17 -18.34 0.03
C PRO A 107 17.69 -17.61 -1.21
N GLU A 108 16.79 -17.12 -2.08
CA GLU A 108 17.12 -16.27 -3.23
C GLU A 108 17.61 -14.88 -2.78
N ALA A 109 16.91 -14.24 -1.84
CA ALA A 109 17.31 -12.94 -1.27
C ALA A 109 18.64 -13.01 -0.50
N GLN A 110 18.96 -14.15 0.12
CA GLN A 110 20.27 -14.38 0.74
C GLN A 110 21.40 -14.43 -0.28
N GLN A 111 21.18 -15.05 -1.45
CA GLN A 111 22.17 -15.06 -2.53
C GLN A 111 22.39 -13.65 -3.09
N MET A 112 21.31 -12.88 -3.27
CA MET A 112 21.42 -11.47 -3.67
C MET A 112 22.14 -10.62 -2.62
N GLN A 113 21.90 -10.86 -1.34
CA GLN A 113 22.63 -10.19 -0.26
C GLN A 113 24.12 -10.52 -0.31
N GLN A 114 24.48 -11.80 -0.53
CA GLN A 114 25.87 -12.20 -0.67
C GLN A 114 26.54 -11.56 -1.89
N ARG A 115 25.83 -11.44 -3.02
CA ARG A 115 26.30 -10.71 -4.20
C ARG A 115 26.57 -9.25 -3.86
N LEU A 116 25.61 -8.57 -3.23
CA LEU A 116 25.75 -7.18 -2.79
C LEU A 116 26.94 -7.01 -1.83
N GLU A 117 27.11 -7.88 -0.84
CA GLU A 117 28.25 -7.85 0.07
C GLU A 117 29.59 -8.09 -0.64
N SER A 118 29.62 -8.94 -1.67
CA SER A 118 30.83 -9.17 -2.47
C SER A 118 31.19 -7.96 -3.32
N SER A 119 30.21 -7.33 -3.95
CA SER A 119 30.39 -6.13 -4.77
C SER A 119 30.78 -4.91 -3.92
N GLN A 120 30.22 -4.78 -2.73
CA GLN A 120 30.58 -3.71 -1.80
C GLN A 120 32.04 -3.83 -1.33
N LYS A 121 32.54 -5.05 -1.12
CA LYS A 121 33.97 -5.28 -0.83
C LYS A 121 34.88 -4.95 -2.01
N GLN A 122 34.44 -5.26 -3.23
CA GLN A 122 35.18 -4.91 -4.45
C GLN A 122 35.23 -3.39 -4.64
N LEU A 123 34.12 -2.70 -4.38
CA LEU A 123 34.06 -1.24 -4.44
C LEU A 123 34.99 -0.57 -3.42
N GLU A 124 35.06 -1.11 -2.20
CA GLU A 124 36.01 -0.64 -1.19
C GLU A 124 37.46 -0.84 -1.64
N ALA A 125 37.78 -2.01 -2.21
CA ALA A 125 39.12 -2.31 -2.73
C ALA A 125 39.51 -1.38 -3.89
N ASP A 126 38.60 -1.11 -4.82
CA ASP A 126 38.83 -0.21 -5.94
C ASP A 126 38.96 1.25 -5.49
N THR A 127 38.16 1.66 -4.50
CA THR A 127 38.29 2.98 -3.87
C THR A 127 39.66 3.14 -3.22
N GLU A 128 40.20 2.10 -2.57
CA GLU A 128 41.56 2.12 -2.05
C GLU A 128 42.61 2.18 -3.16
N GLN A 129 42.43 1.44 -4.26
CA GLN A 129 43.35 1.48 -5.39
C GLN A 129 43.40 2.86 -6.03
N VAL A 130 42.25 3.49 -6.27
CA VAL A 130 42.18 4.87 -6.79
C VAL A 130 42.93 5.81 -5.85
N LYS A 131 42.70 5.74 -4.52
CA LYS A 131 43.43 6.56 -3.54
C LYS A 131 44.95 6.35 -3.60
N ARG A 132 45.41 5.10 -3.72
CA ARG A 132 46.84 4.77 -3.82
C ARG A 132 47.44 5.31 -5.12
N LEU A 133 46.74 5.18 -6.25
CA LEU A 133 47.17 5.67 -7.55
C LEU A 133 47.18 7.21 -7.60
N THR A 134 46.19 7.88 -6.99
CA THR A 134 46.19 9.33 -6.83
C THR A 134 47.39 9.80 -6.00
N ALA A 135 47.67 9.15 -4.88
CA ALA A 135 48.83 9.50 -4.05
C ALA A 135 50.17 9.21 -4.75
N ALA A 136 50.23 8.20 -5.63
CA ALA A 136 51.38 7.91 -6.46
C ALA A 136 51.56 8.96 -7.57
N LEU A 137 50.47 9.43 -8.19
CA LEU A 137 50.47 10.47 -9.22
C LEU A 137 51.05 11.80 -8.69
N GLU A 138 50.70 12.17 -7.46
CA GLU A 138 51.24 13.36 -6.77
C GLU A 138 52.76 13.29 -6.50
N LYS A 139 53.31 12.07 -6.37
CA LYS A 139 54.73 11.84 -6.08
C LYS A 139 55.56 11.45 -7.31
N ALA A 140 54.91 11.19 -8.44
CA ALA A 140 55.54 10.66 -9.63
C ALA A 140 56.27 11.73 -10.45
N SER A 141 57.36 11.30 -11.10
CA SER A 141 58.09 12.13 -12.06
C SER A 141 57.30 12.33 -13.35
N ASP A 142 57.56 13.40 -14.11
CA ASP A 142 56.80 13.73 -15.34
C ASP A 142 56.78 12.63 -16.41
N ALA A 143 57.77 11.74 -16.41
CA ALA A 143 57.83 10.58 -17.31
C ALA A 143 56.90 9.42 -16.90
N GLU A 144 56.55 9.30 -15.61
CA GLU A 144 55.74 8.20 -15.05
C GLU A 144 54.26 8.59 -14.89
N LYS A 145 53.97 9.90 -14.83
CA LYS A 145 52.61 10.45 -14.78
C LYS A 145 51.64 9.85 -15.79
N PRO A 146 51.94 9.76 -17.12
CA PRO A 146 50.97 9.22 -18.08
C PRO A 146 50.61 7.76 -17.77
N ALA A 147 51.58 6.93 -17.41
CA ALA A 147 51.32 5.52 -17.08
C ALA A 147 50.51 5.33 -15.79
N ILE A 148 50.64 6.25 -14.81
CA ILE A 148 49.84 6.24 -13.58
C ILE A 148 48.44 6.80 -13.85
N GLN A 149 48.32 7.79 -14.73
CA GLN A 149 47.04 8.38 -15.17
C GLN A 149 46.17 7.31 -15.85
N ASP A 150 46.72 6.55 -16.80
CA ASP A 150 46.00 5.48 -17.51
C ASP A 150 45.48 4.41 -16.54
N ARG A 151 46.28 4.06 -15.52
CA ARG A 151 45.88 3.11 -14.47
C ARG A 151 44.80 3.68 -13.56
N LEU A 152 44.87 4.97 -13.27
CA LEU A 152 43.86 5.66 -12.46
C LEU A 152 42.53 5.74 -13.21
N GLU A 153 42.55 6.02 -14.51
CA GLU A 153 41.35 6.02 -15.36
C GLU A 153 40.74 4.61 -15.43
N LEU A 154 41.55 3.58 -15.62
CA LEU A 154 41.09 2.18 -15.58
C LEU A 154 40.48 1.81 -14.22
N ALA A 155 41.11 2.21 -13.11
CA ALA A 155 40.60 1.95 -11.76
C ALA A 155 39.31 2.74 -11.46
N GLN A 156 39.18 3.95 -12.01
CA GLN A 156 37.93 4.73 -11.92
C GLN A 156 36.80 4.06 -12.71
N SER A 157 37.06 3.54 -13.92
CA SER A 157 36.06 2.78 -14.68
C SER A 157 35.64 1.50 -13.98
N GLN A 158 36.56 0.78 -13.33
CA GLN A 158 36.24 -0.41 -12.52
C GLN A 158 35.36 -0.04 -11.32
N MET A 159 35.71 1.04 -10.61
CA MET A 159 34.90 1.56 -9.51
C MET A 159 33.49 1.96 -9.96
N GLU A 160 33.34 2.57 -11.15
CA GLU A 160 32.01 2.91 -11.70
C GLU A 160 31.19 1.67 -12.02
N LEU A 161 31.79 0.65 -12.68
CA LEU A 161 31.13 -0.62 -12.93
C LEU A 161 30.67 -1.30 -11.64
N GLU A 162 31.51 -1.26 -10.60
CA GLU A 162 31.19 -1.87 -9.32
C GLU A 162 30.07 -1.11 -8.57
N LYS A 163 29.99 0.22 -8.72
CA LYS A 163 28.86 0.99 -8.20
C LYS A 163 27.55 0.59 -8.87
N ASP A 164 27.59 0.41 -10.19
CA ASP A 164 26.42 0.00 -10.96
C ASP A 164 25.97 -1.42 -10.53
N GLU A 165 26.91 -2.36 -10.33
CA GLU A 165 26.60 -3.72 -9.83
C GLU A 165 26.04 -3.68 -8.40
N VAL A 166 26.58 -2.85 -7.49
CA VAL A 166 26.02 -2.67 -6.15
C VAL A 166 24.58 -2.14 -6.22
N GLN A 167 24.32 -1.22 -7.14
CA GLN A 167 22.98 -0.68 -7.34
C GLN A 167 22.02 -1.75 -7.90
N GLU A 168 22.42 -2.48 -8.94
CA GLU A 168 21.63 -3.55 -9.55
C GLU A 168 21.34 -4.68 -8.56
N ALA A 169 22.35 -5.14 -7.81
CA ALA A 169 22.17 -6.15 -6.76
C ALA A 169 21.24 -5.67 -5.65
N GLY A 170 21.23 -4.36 -5.35
CA GLY A 170 20.31 -3.75 -4.41
C GLY A 170 18.87 -3.72 -4.94
N GLU A 171 18.68 -3.39 -6.21
CA GLU A 171 17.38 -3.40 -6.89
C GLU A 171 16.81 -4.82 -7.02
N ASP A 172 17.64 -5.80 -7.33
CA ASP A 172 17.28 -7.23 -7.35
C ASP A 172 16.83 -7.72 -5.97
N LEU A 173 17.58 -7.36 -4.92
CA LEU A 173 17.24 -7.69 -3.53
C LEU A 173 15.91 -7.04 -3.11
N LEU A 174 15.65 -5.82 -3.58
CA LEU A 174 14.37 -5.14 -3.39
C LEU A 174 13.22 -5.87 -4.11
N GLN A 175 13.43 -6.27 -5.36
CA GLN A 175 12.43 -6.99 -6.16
C GLN A 175 12.08 -8.36 -5.56
N ALA A 176 13.08 -9.07 -5.02
CA ALA A 176 12.90 -10.33 -4.31
C ALA A 176 12.22 -10.19 -2.94
N GLY A 177 11.86 -8.96 -2.54
CA GLY A 177 11.23 -8.66 -1.26
C GLY A 177 12.19 -8.73 -0.07
N GLY A 178 13.51 -8.77 -0.33
CA GLY A 178 14.56 -8.78 0.68
C GLY A 178 14.67 -7.46 1.44
N ASN A 179 14.27 -6.34 0.84
CA ASN A 179 14.28 -5.01 1.47
C ASN A 179 12.86 -4.43 1.64
N LEU A 180 12.15 -4.91 2.67
CA LEU A 180 10.83 -4.42 3.04
C LEU A 180 10.81 -2.91 3.33
N HIS A 181 11.90 -2.36 3.86
CA HIS A 181 12.02 -0.94 4.17
C HIS A 181 11.97 -0.08 2.90
N GLN A 182 12.81 -0.41 1.91
CA GLN A 182 12.79 0.25 0.60
C GLN A 182 11.47 0.06 -0.14
N ARG A 183 10.82 -1.11 -0.02
CA ARG A 183 9.50 -1.36 -0.64
C ARG A 183 8.42 -0.44 -0.08
N ILE A 184 8.41 -0.23 1.24
CA ILE A 184 7.50 0.71 1.92
C ILE A 184 7.79 2.15 1.47
N GLN A 185 9.06 2.55 1.40
CA GLN A 185 9.45 3.88 0.91
C GLN A 185 9.04 4.12 -0.54
N MET A 186 9.22 3.15 -1.43
CA MET A 186 8.79 3.26 -2.82
C MET A 186 7.28 3.46 -2.93
N MET A 187 6.48 2.70 -2.17
CA MET A 187 5.02 2.90 -2.12
C MET A 187 4.64 4.29 -1.63
N GLN A 188 5.37 4.85 -0.66
CA GLN A 188 5.17 6.22 -0.19
C GLN A 188 5.52 7.24 -1.27
N GLN A 189 6.64 7.07 -1.98
CA GLN A 189 7.06 7.95 -3.07
C GLN A 189 6.08 7.94 -4.24
N GLU A 190 5.59 6.76 -4.64
CA GLU A 190 4.54 6.63 -5.66
C GLU A 190 3.26 7.37 -5.25
N HIS A 191 2.89 7.29 -3.97
CA HIS A 191 1.74 7.99 -3.43
C HIS A 191 1.93 9.52 -3.47
N GLU A 192 3.06 10.03 -2.98
CA GLU A 192 3.40 11.46 -3.04
C GLU A 192 3.45 11.99 -4.47
N ALA A 193 4.03 11.23 -5.40
CA ALA A 193 4.08 11.59 -6.81
C ALA A 193 2.66 11.68 -7.40
N THR A 194 1.79 10.72 -7.08
CA THR A 194 0.39 10.73 -7.49
C THR A 194 -0.36 11.94 -6.94
N MET A 195 -0.08 12.35 -5.70
CA MET A 195 -0.65 13.54 -5.07
C MET A 195 -0.18 14.84 -5.71
N ARG A 196 1.13 14.98 -5.98
CA ARG A 196 1.69 16.15 -6.66
C ARG A 196 1.12 16.33 -8.07
N ASN A 197 1.01 15.24 -8.83
CA ASN A 197 0.44 15.24 -10.19
C ASN A 197 -1.06 15.60 -10.19
N VAL A 198 -1.77 15.23 -9.13
CA VAL A 198 -3.19 15.56 -8.94
C VAL A 198 -3.42 17.01 -8.57
N ALA A 199 -2.58 17.61 -7.72
CA ALA A 199 -2.69 19.02 -7.36
C ALA A 199 -2.52 19.94 -8.59
N ALA A 200 -1.81 19.45 -9.61
CA ALA A 200 -1.64 20.12 -10.89
C ALA A 200 -2.78 19.84 -11.90
N ALA A 201 -3.68 18.89 -11.63
CA ALA A 201 -4.73 18.52 -12.57
C ALA A 201 -5.90 19.55 -12.54
N PRO A 202 -6.34 20.07 -13.70
CA PRO A 202 -7.44 21.02 -13.76
C PRO A 202 -8.76 20.39 -13.29
N ALA A 203 -9.61 21.20 -12.66
CA ALA A 203 -10.92 20.79 -12.16
C ALA A 203 -11.75 20.11 -13.27
N PRO A 204 -12.56 19.08 -12.94
CA PRO A 204 -13.35 18.37 -13.93
C PRO A 204 -14.31 19.34 -14.62
N ALA A 205 -14.15 19.51 -15.94
CA ALA A 205 -15.00 20.36 -16.74
C ALA A 205 -16.47 19.91 -16.62
N ALA A 206 -17.37 20.88 -16.42
CA ALA A 206 -18.80 20.63 -16.35
C ALA A 206 -19.25 19.85 -17.60
N SER A 207 -19.96 18.74 -17.39
CA SER A 207 -20.38 17.87 -18.48
C SER A 207 -21.25 18.66 -19.47
N PRO A 208 -20.94 18.69 -20.78
CA PRO A 208 -21.65 19.49 -21.79
C PRO A 208 -23.11 19.09 -21.96
N LEU A 209 -23.53 17.99 -21.30
CA LEU A 209 -24.88 17.45 -21.31
C LEU A 209 -25.72 17.89 -20.09
N ALA A 210 -25.15 18.68 -19.16
CA ALA A 210 -25.88 19.29 -18.04
C ALA A 210 -26.89 20.36 -18.50
N THR A 211 -26.75 20.85 -19.74
CA THR A 211 -27.55 21.92 -20.35
C THR A 211 -28.87 21.45 -20.95
N LEU A 212 -29.13 20.14 -20.98
CA LEU A 212 -30.37 19.56 -21.53
C LEU A 212 -31.56 19.87 -20.60
N ARG A 213 -32.46 20.76 -21.05
CA ARG A 213 -33.68 21.15 -20.34
C ARG A 213 -34.84 20.18 -20.62
N GLY A 214 -35.68 19.90 -19.61
CA GLY A 214 -36.90 19.09 -19.72
C GLY A 214 -36.92 17.84 -18.83
N LEU A 215 -37.97 17.01 -18.98
CA LEU A 215 -38.20 15.77 -18.20
C LEU A 215 -37.03 14.78 -18.31
N VAL A 216 -36.40 14.67 -19.48
CA VAL A 216 -35.20 13.83 -19.70
C VAL A 216 -34.04 14.30 -18.82
N GLY A 217 -33.86 15.62 -18.67
CA GLY A 217 -32.87 16.19 -17.76
C GLY A 217 -33.20 15.96 -16.28
N GLN A 218 -34.48 15.84 -15.91
CA GLN A 218 -34.91 15.54 -14.54
C GLN A 218 -34.70 14.06 -14.18
N VAL A 219 -35.05 13.14 -15.10
CA VAL A 219 -34.76 11.70 -14.94
C VAL A 219 -33.25 11.46 -14.86
N ARG A 220 -32.44 12.14 -15.67
CA ARG A 220 -30.98 12.01 -15.61
C ARG A 220 -30.38 12.56 -14.32
N ARG A 221 -30.87 13.71 -13.82
CA ARG A 221 -30.48 14.24 -12.50
C ARG A 221 -30.83 13.26 -11.38
N TRP A 222 -32.00 12.64 -11.44
CA TRP A 222 -32.41 11.60 -10.49
C TRP A 222 -31.52 10.36 -10.57
N LEU A 223 -31.15 9.91 -11.77
CA LEU A 223 -30.22 8.78 -11.96
C LEU A 223 -28.82 9.09 -11.41
N VAL A 224 -28.28 10.28 -11.66
CA VAL A 224 -27.00 10.73 -11.10
C VAL A 224 -27.05 10.76 -9.58
N LEU A 225 -28.14 11.32 -9.00
CA LEU A 225 -28.32 11.35 -7.55
C LEU A 225 -28.46 9.94 -6.96
N ARG A 226 -29.18 9.04 -7.62
CA ARG A 226 -29.28 7.62 -7.20
C ARG A 226 -27.92 6.92 -7.28
N GLY A 227 -27.11 7.24 -8.30
CA GLY A 227 -25.72 6.79 -8.43
C GLY A 227 -24.86 7.27 -7.26
N LYS A 228 -24.84 8.58 -6.98
CA LYS A 228 -24.14 9.17 -5.84
C LYS A 228 -24.55 8.53 -4.51
N ARG A 229 -25.85 8.35 -4.26
CA ARG A 229 -26.35 7.72 -3.04
C ARG A 229 -25.88 6.27 -2.89
N ARG A 230 -25.76 5.53 -3.99
CA ARG A 230 -25.20 4.18 -3.99
C ARG A 230 -23.70 4.19 -3.68
N GLU A 231 -22.93 5.12 -4.25
CA GLU A 231 -21.50 5.24 -3.96
C GLU A 231 -21.25 5.62 -2.49
N ILE A 232 -22.04 6.53 -1.92
CA ILE A 232 -21.97 6.89 -0.49
C ILE A 232 -22.32 5.68 0.39
N ALA A 233 -23.42 4.98 0.12
CA ALA A 233 -23.81 3.80 0.90
C ALA A 233 -22.77 2.66 0.81
N ALA A 234 -22.09 2.52 -0.34
CA ALA A 234 -21.00 1.57 -0.49
C ALA A 234 -19.76 1.99 0.32
N ALA A 235 -19.42 3.28 0.31
CA ALA A 235 -18.33 3.83 1.10
C ALA A 235 -18.57 3.70 2.61
N GLU A 236 -19.79 3.99 3.08
CA GLU A 236 -20.20 3.80 4.49
C GLU A 236 -20.03 2.35 4.94
N ARG A 237 -20.50 1.39 4.14
CA ARG A 237 -20.32 -0.04 4.44
C ARG A 237 -18.85 -0.42 4.51
N ARG A 238 -18.06 0.05 3.55
CA ARG A 238 -16.62 -0.23 3.52
C ARG A 238 -15.90 0.33 4.74
N ALA A 239 -16.23 1.57 5.14
CA ALA A 239 -15.68 2.17 6.36
C ALA A 239 -16.09 1.39 7.62
N ALA A 240 -17.34 0.94 7.71
CA ALA A 240 -17.81 0.12 8.83
C ALA A 240 -17.11 -1.25 8.89
N ASP A 241 -16.91 -1.89 7.74
CA ASP A 241 -16.18 -3.17 7.64
C ASP A 241 -14.71 -3.00 8.06
N SER A 242 -14.02 -1.95 7.58
CA SER A 242 -12.64 -1.64 7.97
C SER A 242 -12.52 -1.36 9.47
N ALA A 243 -13.46 -0.59 10.04
CA ALA A 243 -13.49 -0.33 11.49
C ALA A 243 -13.68 -1.60 12.31
N ALA A 244 -14.54 -2.52 11.85
CA ALA A 244 -14.74 -3.81 12.51
C ALA A 244 -13.49 -4.71 12.44
N GLN A 245 -12.78 -4.71 11.31
CA GLN A 245 -11.52 -5.43 11.14
C GLN A 245 -10.44 -4.91 12.10
N LEU A 246 -10.23 -3.59 12.14
CA LEU A 246 -9.27 -2.96 13.04
C LEU A 246 -9.61 -3.23 14.52
N ALA A 247 -10.90 -3.22 14.88
CA ALA A 247 -11.33 -3.56 16.23
C ALA A 247 -11.02 -5.02 16.58
N ALA A 248 -11.23 -5.95 15.64
CA ALA A 248 -10.90 -7.36 15.81
C ALA A 248 -9.38 -7.58 15.95
N GLU A 249 -8.56 -6.91 15.15
CA GLU A 249 -7.10 -6.96 15.26
C GLU A 249 -6.61 -6.43 16.61
N ARG A 250 -7.15 -5.28 17.08
CA ARG A 250 -6.82 -4.74 18.40
C ARG A 250 -7.20 -5.72 19.52
N ALA A 251 -8.33 -6.41 19.40
CA ALA A 251 -8.73 -7.43 20.36
C ALA A 251 -7.79 -8.63 20.35
N GLN A 252 -7.32 -9.07 19.18
CA GLN A 252 -6.33 -10.15 19.06
C GLN A 252 -4.99 -9.75 19.69
N ILE A 253 -4.47 -8.57 19.37
CA ILE A 253 -3.22 -8.06 19.97
C ILE A 253 -3.34 -7.97 21.50
N ALA A 254 -4.48 -7.50 22.01
CA ALA A 254 -4.74 -7.45 23.44
C ALA A 254 -4.76 -8.85 24.09
N ALA A 255 -5.35 -9.83 23.41
CA ALA A 255 -5.36 -11.22 23.85
C ALA A 255 -3.95 -11.83 23.85
N ASP A 256 -3.17 -11.62 22.79
CA ASP A 256 -1.79 -12.11 22.69
C ASP A 256 -0.88 -11.49 23.76
N LEU A 257 -1.04 -10.19 24.05
CA LEU A 257 -0.36 -9.54 25.17
C LEU A 257 -0.77 -10.15 26.52
N ALA A 258 -2.05 -10.49 26.72
CA ALA A 258 -2.51 -11.12 27.96
C ALA A 258 -1.92 -12.53 28.12
N VAL A 259 -1.89 -13.33 27.06
CA VAL A 259 -1.28 -14.67 27.04
C VAL A 259 0.23 -14.58 27.29
N SER A 260 0.93 -13.65 26.64
CA SER A 260 2.36 -13.42 26.85
C SER A 260 2.65 -12.98 28.28
N LYS A 261 1.85 -12.06 28.85
CA LYS A 261 1.98 -11.66 30.27
C LYS A 261 1.74 -12.82 31.25
N GLN A 262 0.88 -13.79 30.90
CA GLN A 262 0.64 -14.99 31.71
C GLN A 262 1.74 -16.05 31.59
N SER A 263 2.48 -16.10 30.47
CA SER A 263 3.59 -17.04 30.28
C SER A 263 4.88 -16.61 30.99
N VAL A 264 5.09 -15.31 31.20
CA VAL A 264 6.24 -14.76 31.95
C VAL A 264 6.38 -15.33 33.38
N PRO A 265 5.34 -15.34 34.25
CA PRO A 265 5.45 -15.94 35.58
C PRO A 265 5.60 -17.46 35.55
N HIS A 266 5.08 -18.14 34.53
CA HIS A 266 5.16 -19.60 34.41
C HIS A 266 6.57 -20.08 33.99
N LEU A 267 7.34 -19.25 33.29
CA LEU A 267 8.77 -19.47 33.01
C LEU A 267 9.65 -19.23 34.25
N ALA A 268 9.33 -18.19 35.04
CA ALA A 268 10.02 -17.94 36.31
C ALA A 268 9.78 -19.08 37.34
N ALA A 269 8.54 -19.60 37.42
CA ALA A 269 8.22 -20.73 38.28
C ALA A 269 8.87 -22.05 37.82
N ARG A 270 9.02 -22.27 36.50
CA ARG A 270 9.73 -23.44 35.96
C ARG A 270 11.22 -23.43 36.30
N HIS A 271 11.86 -22.27 36.36
CA HIS A 271 13.28 -22.15 36.70
C HIS A 271 13.56 -22.41 38.19
N SER A 272 12.61 -22.09 39.08
CA SER A 272 12.71 -22.41 40.52
C SER A 272 12.38 -23.89 40.84
N GLY A 273 11.62 -24.59 39.98
CA GLY A 273 11.31 -26.01 40.18
C GLY A 273 12.46 -26.97 39.85
N ILE A 274 13.46 -26.55 39.09
CA ILE A 274 14.62 -27.37 38.69
C ILE A 274 15.78 -27.30 39.70
N THR A 275 15.78 -26.33 40.61
CA THR A 275 16.84 -26.17 41.64
C THR A 275 16.52 -26.84 42.98
N GLY A 276 15.39 -27.55 43.09
CA GLY A 276 14.92 -28.18 44.33
C GLY A 276 15.00 -29.71 44.35
N ALA A 277 16.16 -30.32 44.10
CA ALA A 277 16.48 -31.69 44.55
C ALA A 277 18.01 -31.90 44.49
N PRO A 278 18.67 -32.16 45.64
CA PRO A 278 18.85 -33.55 46.06
C PRO A 278 18.61 -33.74 47.56
N GLY A 279 17.69 -34.64 47.90
CA GLY A 279 17.59 -35.22 49.25
C GLY A 279 18.71 -36.25 49.44
N VAL A 280 19.75 -35.87 50.19
CA VAL A 280 20.68 -36.81 50.82
C VAL A 280 20.02 -37.33 52.09
N THR A 281 19.74 -38.63 52.16
CA THR A 281 19.39 -39.30 53.42
C THR A 281 20.66 -39.84 54.07
N PRO A 282 20.95 -39.51 55.34
CA PRO A 282 21.94 -40.21 56.12
C PRO A 282 21.27 -41.37 56.89
N THR A 283 21.78 -42.59 56.73
CA THR A 283 21.99 -43.59 57.79
C THR A 283 22.82 -44.74 57.24
#